data_AF-A0A8T3TLR8-F1
#
_entry.id   AF-A0A8T3TLR8-F1
#
_cell.length_a   1.000
_cell.length_b   1.000
_cell.length_c   1.000
_cell.angle_alpha   90.00
_cell.angle_beta   90.00
_cell.angle_gamma   90.00
#
_symmetry.space_group_name_H-M   'P 1'
#
loop_
_entity.id
_entity.type
_entity.pdbx_description
1 polymer ?
#
loop_
_entity_poly.entity_id
_entity_poly.type
_entity_poly.pdbx_seq_one_letter_code
_entity_poly.pdbx_strand_id
1 'polypeptide(L)'
;MRRNRDRERVMSVIGQPKSEELRQLYWRDEILQLLFWIQGEGFGQRIEVETLERFLTLDASSSTAHLERLAAQGLLVRDDLGGYQLSDLGRSEGGRIFAAEFAHLTQPAHGACGPECWCRASSAEAAACEEDRRTWAMDW
;
A
#
# COMPACT_ATOMS: atom_id res chain seq x y z
N MET A 1 22.69 -23.01 23.10
CA MET A 1 22.23 -23.05 21.68
C MET A 1 20.71 -22.89 21.49
N ARG A 2 19.97 -22.19 22.38
CA ARG A 2 18.52 -21.90 22.17
C ARG A 2 18.21 -20.49 21.65
N ARG A 3 19.12 -19.53 21.79
CA ARG A 3 18.88 -18.11 21.46
C ARG A 3 18.85 -17.75 19.97
N ASN A 4 19.30 -18.64 19.08
CA ASN A 4 19.39 -18.32 17.65
C ASN A 4 18.12 -18.68 16.86
N ARG A 5 17.36 -19.68 17.35
CA ARG A 5 16.13 -20.15 16.71
C ARG A 5 14.93 -19.24 16.97
N ASP A 6 15.03 -18.38 17.98
CA ASP A 6 13.97 -17.42 18.34
C ASP A 6 14.05 -16.13 17.50
N ARG A 7 15.22 -15.78 16.93
CA ARG A 7 15.35 -14.59 16.06
C ARG A 7 14.77 -14.80 14.66
N GLU A 8 14.87 -16.00 14.10
CA GLU A 8 14.26 -16.35 12.81
C GLU A 8 12.74 -16.38 12.87
N ARG A 9 12.16 -16.61 14.06
CA ARG A 9 10.71 -16.71 14.26
C ARG A 9 10.00 -15.36 14.43
N VAL A 10 10.74 -14.28 14.70
CA VAL A 10 10.17 -12.96 15.01
C VAL A 10 9.94 -12.09 13.76
N MET A 11 10.51 -12.45 12.60
CA MET A 11 10.24 -11.78 11.30
C MET A 11 8.96 -12.29 10.59
N SER A 12 8.11 -13.06 11.28
CA SER A 12 6.90 -13.70 10.73
C SER A 12 5.59 -12.97 11.09
N VAL A 13 5.60 -11.65 11.30
CA VAL A 13 4.40 -10.93 11.81
C VAL A 13 3.76 -10.01 10.77
N ILE A 14 3.78 -10.42 9.50
CA ILE A 14 2.65 -10.25 8.57
C ILE A 14 2.55 -11.59 7.87
N GLY A 15 1.45 -12.33 8.06
CA GLY A 15 1.36 -13.71 7.60
C GLY A 15 1.63 -13.78 6.10
N GLN A 16 2.73 -14.42 5.70
CA GLN A 16 3.06 -14.52 4.28
C GLN A 16 1.86 -15.08 3.52
N PRO A 17 1.53 -14.52 2.34
CA PRO A 17 0.39 -14.98 1.56
C PRO A 17 0.45 -16.49 1.34
N LYS A 18 -0.68 -17.16 1.59
CA LYS A 18 -0.78 -18.63 1.67
C LYS A 18 -0.60 -19.33 0.32
N SER A 19 -0.67 -18.58 -0.78
CA SER A 19 -0.44 -19.08 -2.15
C SER A 19 0.46 -18.13 -2.93
N GLU A 20 1.02 -18.61 -4.04
CA GLU A 20 1.86 -17.80 -4.92
C GLU A 20 1.04 -16.67 -5.56
N GLU A 21 -0.21 -16.92 -5.93
CA GLU A 21 -1.09 -15.92 -6.54
C GLU A 21 -1.37 -14.77 -5.58
N LEU A 22 -1.64 -15.08 -4.31
CA LEU A 22 -1.83 -14.06 -3.29
C LEU A 22 -0.53 -13.29 -3.00
N ARG A 23 0.63 -13.96 -3.12
CA ARG A 23 1.94 -13.32 -2.99
C ARG A 23 2.20 -12.34 -4.12
N GLN A 24 1.79 -12.68 -5.33
CA GLN A 24 1.90 -11.80 -6.49
C GLN A 24 1.01 -10.56 -6.36
N LEU A 25 -0.23 -10.74 -5.89
CA LEU A 25 -1.14 -9.62 -5.62
C LEU A 25 -0.58 -8.70 -4.52
N TYR A 26 -0.09 -9.30 -3.42
CA TYR A 26 0.55 -8.56 -2.34
C TYR A 26 1.69 -7.68 -2.86
N TRP A 27 2.67 -8.26 -3.55
CA TRP A 27 3.82 -7.48 -4.04
C TRP A 27 3.47 -6.46 -5.12
N ARG A 28 2.48 -6.75 -5.96
CA ARG A 28 1.96 -5.74 -6.89
C ARG A 28 1.47 -4.52 -6.11
N ASP A 29 0.64 -4.74 -5.10
CA ASP A 29 -0.01 -3.66 -4.37
C ASP A 29 1.02 -2.85 -3.54
N GLU A 30 1.94 -3.52 -2.84
CA GLU A 30 3.03 -2.88 -2.08
C GLU A 30 3.94 -2.02 -2.98
N ILE A 31 4.34 -2.55 -4.15
CA ILE A 31 5.20 -1.81 -5.08
C ILE A 31 4.45 -0.61 -5.66
N LEU A 32 3.21 -0.78 -6.14
CA LEU A 32 2.44 0.33 -6.70
C LEU A 32 2.18 1.43 -5.67
N GLN A 33 1.88 1.06 -4.43
CA GLN A 33 1.68 2.01 -3.34
C GLN A 33 2.96 2.79 -3.03
N LEU A 34 4.11 2.11 -2.90
CA LEU A 34 5.40 2.75 -2.66
C LEU A 34 5.72 3.75 -3.78
N LEU A 35 5.57 3.35 -5.04
CA LEU A 35 5.89 4.22 -6.18
C LEU A 35 4.96 5.42 -6.28
N PHE A 36 3.67 5.22 -5.98
CA PHE A 36 2.70 6.31 -5.94
C PHE A 36 3.09 7.33 -4.86
N TRP A 37 3.46 6.85 -3.68
CA TRP A 37 3.89 7.69 -2.56
C TRP A 37 5.19 8.45 -2.85
N ILE A 38 6.25 7.76 -3.29
CA ILE A 38 7.54 8.38 -3.65
C ILE A 38 7.36 9.49 -4.67
N GLN A 39 6.51 9.27 -5.69
CA GLN A 39 6.25 10.28 -6.69
C GLN A 39 5.47 11.47 -6.11
N GLY A 40 4.48 11.23 -5.24
CA GLY A 40 3.71 12.28 -4.58
C GLY A 40 4.55 13.20 -3.69
N GLU A 41 5.58 12.65 -3.05
CA GLU A 41 6.54 13.39 -2.22
C GLU A 41 7.64 14.10 -3.03
N GLY A 42 7.69 13.91 -4.35
CA GLY A 42 8.68 14.55 -5.21
C GLY A 42 10.09 13.95 -5.16
N PHE A 43 10.24 12.71 -4.67
CA PHE A 43 11.54 12.01 -4.63
C PHE A 43 12.00 11.46 -5.99
N GLY A 44 11.19 11.62 -7.03
CA GLY A 44 11.51 11.25 -8.41
C GLY A 44 10.36 10.53 -9.10
N GLN A 45 10.38 10.52 -10.43
CA GLN A 45 9.41 9.77 -11.25
C GLN A 45 9.96 8.42 -11.74
N ARG A 46 11.28 8.24 -11.62
CA ARG A 46 12.03 7.06 -12.04
C ARG A 46 12.64 6.40 -10.82
N ILE A 47 12.48 5.09 -10.74
CA ILE A 47 13.06 4.26 -9.69
C ILE A 47 13.92 3.14 -10.27
N GLU A 48 14.94 2.79 -9.52
CA GLU A 48 15.83 1.65 -9.79
C GLU A 48 15.50 0.49 -8.84
N VAL A 49 16.02 -0.69 -9.16
CA VAL A 49 15.82 -1.94 -8.39
C VAL A 49 16.17 -1.74 -6.91
N GLU A 50 17.26 -1.02 -6.63
CA GLU A 50 17.77 -0.72 -5.29
C GLU A 50 16.78 0.08 -4.42
N THR A 51 15.79 0.72 -5.05
CA THR A 51 14.69 1.39 -4.33
C THR A 51 13.83 0.36 -3.60
N LEU A 52 13.49 -0.75 -4.27
CA LEU A 52 12.68 -1.82 -3.68
C LEU A 52 13.46 -2.54 -2.58
N GLU A 53 14.76 -2.73 -2.75
CA GLU A 53 15.60 -3.34 -1.71
C GLU A 53 15.63 -2.48 -0.44
N ARG A 54 15.73 -1.16 -0.60
CA ARG A 54 15.80 -0.22 0.53
C ARG A 54 14.48 -0.11 1.28
N PHE A 55 13.37 0.00 0.57
CA PHE A 55 12.07 0.29 1.18
C PHE A 55 11.25 -0.96 1.50
N LEU A 56 11.34 -2.01 0.68
CA LEU A 56 10.54 -3.24 0.81
C LEU A 56 11.37 -4.43 1.28
N THR A 57 12.68 -4.30 1.47
CA THR A 57 13.58 -5.40 1.89
C THR A 57 13.52 -6.63 0.97
N LEU A 58 13.14 -6.42 -0.30
CA LEU A 58 13.25 -7.42 -1.36
C LEU A 58 14.72 -7.59 -1.77
N ASP A 59 15.12 -8.79 -2.18
CA ASP A 59 16.43 -8.98 -2.82
C ASP A 59 16.39 -8.51 -4.29
N ALA A 60 17.56 -8.25 -4.88
CA ALA A 60 17.70 -7.79 -6.27
C ALA A 60 16.94 -8.65 -7.30
N SER A 61 17.00 -9.98 -7.15
CA SER A 61 16.42 -10.89 -8.12
C SER A 61 14.90 -10.87 -8.06
N SER A 62 14.33 -10.89 -6.85
CA SER A 62 12.90 -10.73 -6.63
C SER A 62 12.40 -9.36 -7.07
N SER A 63 13.13 -8.29 -6.72
CA SER A 63 12.81 -6.91 -7.10
C SER A 63 12.73 -6.75 -8.62
N THR A 64 13.73 -7.25 -9.33
CA THR A 64 13.77 -7.21 -10.81
C THR A 64 12.58 -7.98 -11.40
N ALA A 65 12.34 -9.20 -10.94
CA ALA A 65 11.25 -10.04 -11.44
C ALA A 65 9.86 -9.40 -11.21
N HIS A 66 9.66 -8.71 -10.09
CA HIS A 66 8.43 -7.97 -9.84
C HIS A 66 8.29 -6.75 -10.76
N LEU A 67 9.33 -5.93 -10.91
CA LEU A 67 9.29 -4.75 -11.79
C LEU A 67 9.04 -5.13 -13.25
N GLU A 68 9.69 -6.18 -13.76
CA GLU A 68 9.46 -6.70 -15.11
C GLU A 68 8.03 -7.19 -15.30
N ARG A 69 7.48 -7.91 -14.31
CA ARG A 69 6.09 -8.40 -14.35
C ARG A 69 5.10 -7.24 -14.39
N LEU A 70 5.32 -6.20 -13.59
CA LEU A 70 4.44 -5.01 -13.58
C LEU A 70 4.55 -4.21 -14.88
N ALA A 71 5.74 -4.13 -15.48
CA ALA A 71 5.92 -3.54 -16.79
C ALA A 71 5.18 -4.34 -17.88
N ALA A 72 5.26 -5.67 -17.84
CA ALA A 72 4.52 -6.55 -18.76
C ALA A 72 2.99 -6.44 -18.60
N GLN A 73 2.51 -6.07 -17.41
CA GLN A 73 1.09 -5.79 -17.14
C GLN A 73 0.66 -4.36 -17.55
N GLY A 74 1.58 -3.53 -18.05
CA GLY A 74 1.30 -2.14 -18.43
C GLY A 74 1.15 -1.18 -17.25
N LEU A 75 1.49 -1.61 -16.03
CA LEU A 75 1.44 -0.79 -14.82
C LEU A 75 2.70 0.08 -14.67
N LEU A 76 3.82 -0.38 -15.22
CA LEU A 76 5.07 0.37 -15.28
C LEU A 76 5.51 0.57 -16.73
N VAL A 77 6.27 1.64 -16.94
CA VAL A 77 7.03 1.88 -18.16
C VAL A 77 8.50 1.74 -17.81
N ARG A 78 9.21 0.86 -18.54
CA ARG A 78 10.66 0.75 -18.45
C ARG A 78 11.29 1.72 -19.45
N ASP A 79 12.27 2.48 -19.02
CA ASP A 79 13.00 3.40 -19.90
C ASP A 79 14.29 2.79 -20.47
N ASP A 80 14.93 3.53 -21.37
CA ASP A 80 16.10 3.07 -22.12
C ASP A 80 17.34 2.85 -21.26
N LEU A 81 17.41 3.47 -20.08
CA LEU A 81 18.52 3.29 -19.13
C LEU A 81 18.19 2.24 -18.07
N GLY A 82 17.07 1.52 -18.21
CA GLY A 82 16.70 0.39 -17.35
C GLY A 82 15.89 0.72 -16.09
N GLY A 83 15.52 1.99 -15.90
CA GLY A 83 14.69 2.42 -14.77
C GLY A 83 13.21 2.22 -15.05
N TYR A 84 12.38 2.34 -14.01
CA TYR A 84 10.94 2.14 -14.08
C TYR A 84 10.17 3.38 -13.63
N GLN A 85 9.03 3.64 -14.27
CA GLN A 85 8.11 4.71 -13.92
C GLN A 85 6.67 4.19 -13.89
N LEU A 86 5.81 4.78 -13.08
CA LEU A 86 4.38 4.48 -13.13
C LEU A 86 3.79 4.91 -14.49
N SER A 87 3.08 4.00 -15.16
CA SER A 87 2.18 4.38 -16.23
C SER A 87 0.95 5.11 -15.66
N ASP A 88 0.09 5.67 -16.51
CA ASP A 88 -1.17 6.26 -16.05
C ASP A 88 -2.07 5.22 -15.36
N LEU A 89 -2.08 3.98 -15.86
CA LEU A 89 -2.79 2.87 -15.23
C LEU A 89 -2.18 2.53 -13.86
N GLY A 90 -0.85 2.40 -13.80
CA GLY A 90 -0.15 2.13 -12.54
C GLY A 90 -0.38 3.22 -11.50
N ARG A 91 -0.38 4.49 -11.92
CA ARG A 91 -0.68 5.64 -11.06
C ARG A 91 -2.09 5.58 -10.51
N SER A 92 -3.07 5.28 -11.35
CA SER A 92 -4.48 5.13 -10.93
C SER A 92 -4.63 4.01 -9.91
N GLU A 93 -4.08 2.83 -10.20
CA GLU A 93 -4.17 1.68 -9.28
C GLU A 93 -3.41 1.92 -7.97
N GLY A 94 -2.17 2.42 -8.03
CA GLY A 94 -1.38 2.75 -6.86
C GLY A 94 -2.07 3.77 -5.95
N GLY A 95 -2.67 4.82 -6.54
CA GLY A 95 -3.45 5.80 -5.80
C GLY A 95 -4.70 5.22 -5.15
N ARG A 96 -5.42 4.34 -5.85
CA ARG A 96 -6.60 3.65 -5.30
C ARG A 96 -6.23 2.76 -4.11
N ILE A 97 -5.15 1.98 -4.23
CA ILE A 97 -4.64 1.10 -3.17
C ILE A 97 -4.18 1.93 -1.97
N PHE A 98 -3.37 2.96 -2.22
CA PHE A 98 -2.88 3.88 -1.18
C PHE A 98 -4.05 4.53 -0.43
N ALA A 99 -5.04 5.08 -1.13
CA ALA A 99 -6.20 5.70 -0.52
C ALA A 99 -7.02 4.71 0.32
N ALA A 100 -7.19 3.46 -0.13
CA ALA A 100 -7.90 2.44 0.61
C ALA A 100 -7.18 2.04 1.90
N GLU A 101 -5.87 1.85 1.86
CA GLU A 101 -5.08 1.44 3.02
C GLU A 101 -5.00 2.54 4.08
N PHE A 102 -4.78 3.80 3.66
CA PHE A 102 -4.65 4.94 4.56
C PHE A 102 -5.96 5.69 4.80
N ALA A 103 -7.10 5.14 4.37
CA ALA A 103 -8.42 5.73 4.59
C ALA A 103 -8.64 6.03 6.09
N HIS A 104 -8.23 5.12 6.96
CA HIS A 104 -8.37 5.26 8.41
C HIS A 104 -7.54 6.41 9.02
N LEU A 105 -6.44 6.82 8.37
CA LEU A 105 -5.61 7.96 8.83
C LEU A 105 -6.11 9.32 8.33
N THR A 106 -6.84 9.31 7.22
CA THR A 106 -7.36 10.52 6.56
C THR A 106 -8.84 10.78 6.87
N GLN A 107 -9.51 9.81 7.51
CA GLN A 107 -10.81 10.03 8.10
C GLN A 107 -10.73 11.11 9.18
N PRO A 108 -11.71 12.02 9.25
CA PRO A 108 -11.78 12.96 10.35
C PRO A 108 -11.85 12.20 11.68
N ALA A 109 -11.08 12.65 12.68
CA ALA A 109 -11.18 12.12 14.04
C ALA A 109 -12.65 12.11 14.50
N HIS A 110 -13.03 11.16 15.36
CA HIS A 110 -14.40 11.01 15.86
C HIS A 110 -15.03 12.37 16.23
N GLY A 111 -16.07 12.76 15.49
CA GLY A 111 -16.79 14.02 15.70
C GLY A 111 -16.26 15.26 15.00
N ALA A 112 -15.14 15.20 14.28
CA ALA A 112 -14.67 16.24 13.37
C ALA A 112 -15.35 16.14 11.99
N CYS A 113 -16.68 15.98 11.94
CA CYS A 113 -17.41 15.83 10.69
C CYS A 113 -17.42 17.15 9.88
N GLY A 114 -16.58 17.21 8.84
CA GLY A 114 -16.58 18.29 7.86
C GLY A 114 -17.72 18.18 6.82
N PRO A 115 -17.84 19.16 5.91
CA PRO A 115 -18.82 19.14 4.82
C PRO A 115 -18.60 17.98 3.84
N GLU A 116 -17.36 17.50 3.69
CA GLU A 116 -16.98 16.39 2.79
C GLU A 116 -16.87 15.04 3.50
N CYS A 117 -17.47 14.89 4.68
CA CYS A 117 -17.39 13.64 5.43
C CYS A 117 -18.17 12.50 4.74
N TRP A 118 -17.62 11.28 4.75
CA TRP A 118 -18.26 10.07 4.18
C TRP A 118 -19.68 9.83 4.72
N CYS A 119 -19.95 10.20 5.98
CA CYS A 119 -21.27 10.04 6.61
C CYS A 119 -22.36 10.90 5.95
N ARG A 120 -22.01 11.82 5.04
CA ARG A 120 -22.94 12.62 4.24
C ARG A 120 -23.24 12.00 2.86
N ALA A 121 -22.53 10.93 2.47
CA ALA A 121 -22.68 10.32 1.15
C ALA A 121 -24.02 9.60 0.97
N SER A 122 -24.59 9.06 2.04
CA SER A 122 -25.95 8.48 2.03
C SER A 122 -26.54 8.42 3.44
N SER A 123 -27.84 8.14 3.54
CA SER A 123 -28.51 7.89 4.83
C SER A 123 -27.99 6.63 5.54
N ALA A 124 -27.50 5.63 4.79
CA ALA A 124 -26.92 4.42 5.37
C ALA A 124 -25.57 4.71 6.02
N GLU A 125 -24.72 5.49 5.34
CA GLU A 125 -23.43 5.94 5.87
C GLU A 125 -23.61 6.87 7.09
N ALA A 126 -24.65 7.72 7.08
CA ALA A 126 -25.01 8.56 8.23
C ALA A 126 -25.36 7.73 9.48
N ALA A 127 -26.16 6.67 9.31
CA ALA A 127 -26.55 5.79 10.41
C ALA A 127 -25.37 5.01 10.98
N ALA A 128 -24.49 4.48 10.11
CA ALA A 128 -23.26 3.79 10.53
C ALA A 128 -22.34 4.71 11.35
N CYS A 129 -22.20 5.98 10.95
CA CYS A 129 -21.43 6.97 11.70
C CYS A 129 -22.03 7.26 13.09
N GLU A 130 -23.36 7.30 13.22
CA GLU A 130 -24.03 7.52 14.51
C GLU A 130 -23.88 6.34 15.47
N GLU A 131 -23.93 5.11 14.94
CA GLU A 131 -23.70 3.88 15.70
C GLU A 131 -22.26 3.79 16.22
N ASP A 132 -21.29 4.08 15.36
CA ASP A 132 -19.88 4.13 15.74
C ASP A 132 -19.65 5.17 16.85
N ARG A 133 -20.18 6.40 16.69
CA ARG A 133 -20.13 7.43 17.75
C ARG A 133 -20.72 7.00 19.09
N ARG A 134 -21.82 6.22 19.10
CA ARG A 134 -22.41 5.70 20.35
C ARG A 134 -21.51 4.65 21.02
N THR A 135 -20.86 3.83 20.21
CA THR A 135 -20.00 2.74 20.69
C THR A 135 -18.76 3.28 21.40
N TRP A 136 -18.10 4.27 20.79
CA TRP A 136 -16.90 4.92 21.37
C TRP A 136 -17.19 5.89 22.52
N ALA A 137 -18.44 6.30 22.73
CA ALA A 137 -18.84 7.16 23.86
C ALA A 137 -19.00 6.39 25.19
N MET A 138 -18.96 5.06 25.18
CA MET A 138 -19.16 4.22 26.37
C MET A 138 -17.86 3.66 26.99
N ASP A 139 -16.70 3.94 26.39
CA ASP A 139 -15.38 3.44 26.84
C ASP A 139 -14.61 4.43 27.75
N TRP A 140 -15.29 5.39 28.38
CA TRP A 140 -14.73 6.31 29.39
C TRP A 140 -15.49 6.27 30.72
#